data_AF-A0A9W9ZDD9-F1
#
_entry.id   AF-A0A9W9ZDD9-F1
#
_cell.length_a   1.000
_cell.length_b   1.000
_cell.length_c   1.000
_cell.angle_alpha   90.00
_cell.angle_beta   90.00
_cell.angle_gamma   90.00
#
_symmetry.space_group_name_H-M   'P 1'
#
loop_
_entity.id
_entity.type
_entity.pdbx_description
1 polymer ?
#
loop_
_entity_poly.entity_id
_entity_poly.type
_entity_poly.pdbx_seq_one_letter_code
_entity_poly.pdbx_strand_id
1 'polypeptide(L)'
;IWLLEKKAQGNHAAFVFLVILVAAVVAQAAQDAPKGLHFVGVGYNLLEGNPEGGDLSNGGVDPGLLLTRKIFKLTWKTNKLTVDKKYTVPDQVSFAPRKSCVTTNKKEVFSGSKSYQEKLNLDVEASGSYDAALWNVAFRFEQMRKETSKYHNVFYEEKKCLQRGRARYQLDLARIKKFPVSEDFGASVCVYQKNYDEKAYFNFIERWGTVCVLDL
;
A
#
# COMPACT_ATOMS: atom_id res chain seq x y z
N ILE A 1 -1.66 -70.33 39.17
CA ILE A 1 -0.71 -70.91 40.13
C ILE A 1 0.69 -70.70 39.56
N TRP A 2 1.51 -70.03 40.36
CA TRP A 2 2.97 -69.83 40.31
C TRP A 2 3.81 -70.49 39.20
N LEU A 3 4.55 -69.64 38.49
CA LEU A 3 6.02 -69.67 38.26
C LEU A 3 6.74 -71.02 38.37
N LEU A 4 7.57 -71.33 37.36
CA LEU A 4 8.99 -71.66 37.59
C LEU A 4 9.82 -71.50 36.30
N GLU A 5 10.74 -70.53 36.36
CA GLU A 5 11.91 -70.31 35.49
C GLU A 5 12.94 -71.46 35.59
N LYS A 6 13.67 -71.72 34.49
CA LYS A 6 15.14 -71.87 34.52
C LYS A 6 15.82 -71.76 33.14
N LYS A 7 16.29 -70.55 32.83
CA LYS A 7 17.68 -70.11 32.51
C LYS A 7 18.65 -70.99 31.67
N ALA A 8 19.10 -70.42 30.54
CA ALA A 8 20.48 -70.47 29.99
C ALA A 8 20.62 -69.36 28.91
N GLN A 9 21.18 -68.16 29.19
CA GLN A 9 22.59 -67.74 29.23
C GLN A 9 23.23 -67.54 27.83
N GLY A 10 23.54 -66.27 27.49
CA GLY A 10 24.39 -65.87 26.34
C GLY A 10 23.85 -64.67 25.53
N ASN A 11 23.99 -63.42 25.98
CA ASN A 11 25.02 -62.43 25.60
C ASN A 11 24.78 -61.66 24.27
N HIS A 12 24.84 -60.33 24.38
CA HIS A 12 24.98 -59.30 23.33
C HIS A 12 23.71 -58.66 22.72
N ALA A 13 23.29 -57.58 23.40
CA ALA A 13 22.98 -56.25 22.86
C ALA A 13 22.50 -56.12 21.40
N ALA A 14 21.24 -55.70 21.23
CA ALA A 14 20.89 -54.55 20.38
C ALA A 14 19.40 -54.19 20.60
N PHE A 15 19.18 -53.19 21.45
CA PHE A 15 17.95 -52.40 21.45
C PHE A 15 17.85 -51.69 20.09
N VAL A 16 17.00 -52.17 19.19
CA VAL A 16 16.57 -51.37 18.03
C VAL A 16 15.36 -50.56 18.48
N PHE A 17 15.64 -49.43 19.13
CA PHE A 17 14.66 -48.37 19.33
C PHE A 17 14.32 -47.80 17.96
N LEU A 18 13.10 -48.07 17.48
CA LEU A 18 12.55 -47.46 16.28
C LEU A 18 12.28 -45.98 16.58
N VAL A 19 13.26 -45.11 16.35
CA VAL A 19 13.08 -43.65 16.36
C VAL A 19 12.33 -43.27 15.09
N ILE A 20 11.00 -43.22 15.17
CA ILE A 20 10.18 -42.56 14.15
C ILE A 20 10.37 -41.05 14.35
N LEU A 21 11.41 -40.50 13.72
CA LEU A 21 11.54 -39.06 13.48
C LEU A 21 10.51 -38.70 12.40
N VAL A 22 9.26 -38.47 12.82
CA VAL A 22 8.32 -37.69 12.02
C VAL A 22 8.88 -36.28 12.01
N ALA A 23 9.70 -35.98 11.00
CA ALA A 23 9.98 -34.62 10.62
C ALA A 23 8.64 -34.00 10.20
N ALA A 24 7.94 -33.41 11.16
CA ALA A 24 6.90 -32.45 10.87
C ALA A 24 7.59 -31.29 10.18
N VAL A 25 7.72 -31.38 8.85
CA VAL A 25 7.91 -30.23 7.99
C VAL A 25 6.63 -29.44 8.14
N VAL A 26 6.59 -28.59 9.17
CA VAL A 26 5.61 -27.52 9.24
C VAL A 26 6.01 -26.62 8.08
N ALA A 27 5.40 -26.85 6.93
CA ALA A 27 5.42 -25.90 5.84
C ALA A 27 4.77 -24.63 6.41
N GLN A 28 5.60 -23.69 6.87
CA GLN A 28 5.16 -22.36 7.21
C GLN A 28 4.61 -21.79 5.91
N ALA A 29 3.28 -21.80 5.75
CA ALA A 29 2.64 -21.20 4.59
C ALA A 29 3.19 -19.78 4.48
N ALA A 30 3.76 -19.43 3.33
CA ALA A 30 4.25 -18.09 3.08
C ALA A 30 3.10 -17.11 3.34
N GLN A 31 3.25 -16.29 4.39
CA GLN A 31 2.23 -15.30 4.74
C GLN A 31 2.35 -14.12 3.78
N ASP A 32 1.40 -14.03 2.86
CA ASP A 32 1.34 -12.95 1.88
C ASP A 32 1.27 -11.58 2.55
N ALA A 33 1.80 -10.56 1.88
CA ALA A 33 1.60 -9.17 2.25
C ALA A 33 0.16 -8.74 1.89
N PRO A 34 -0.49 -7.84 2.67
CA PRO A 34 -1.81 -7.33 2.30
C PRO A 34 -1.78 -6.64 0.94
N LYS A 35 -2.86 -6.82 0.15
CA LYS A 35 -3.04 -6.07 -1.11
C LYS A 35 -3.05 -4.57 -0.82
N GLY A 36 -2.46 -3.78 -1.72
CA GLY A 36 -2.37 -2.32 -1.61
C GLY A 36 -1.17 -1.81 -0.81
N LEU A 37 -0.50 -2.64 -0.02
CA LEU A 37 0.67 -2.22 0.77
C LEU A 37 1.83 -1.68 -0.09
N HIS A 38 1.90 -2.13 -1.34
CA HIS A 38 2.90 -1.67 -2.30
C HIS A 38 2.72 -0.20 -2.71
N PHE A 39 1.55 0.41 -2.50
CA PHE A 39 1.35 1.84 -2.75
C PHE A 39 1.86 2.72 -1.59
N VAL A 40 1.99 2.22 -0.35
CA VAL A 40 2.48 3.05 0.77
C VAL A 40 3.90 3.53 0.50
N GLY A 41 4.11 4.84 0.43
CA GLY A 41 5.39 5.47 0.17
C GLY A 41 5.78 5.55 -1.31
N VAL A 42 4.84 5.31 -2.24
CA VAL A 42 5.04 5.68 -3.65
C VAL A 42 4.84 7.18 -3.84
N GLY A 43 5.51 7.75 -4.83
CA GLY A 43 5.23 9.10 -5.30
C GLY A 43 3.83 9.21 -5.90
N TYR A 44 3.22 10.37 -5.73
CA TYR A 44 1.92 10.71 -6.29
C TYR A 44 1.96 12.09 -6.93
N ASN A 45 1.61 12.17 -8.21
CA ASN A 45 1.46 13.44 -8.90
C ASN A 45 0.02 13.93 -8.77
N LEU A 46 -0.18 14.94 -7.91
CA LEU A 46 -1.51 15.49 -7.64
C LEU A 46 -2.17 16.10 -8.90
N LEU A 47 -1.39 16.65 -9.84
CA LEU A 47 -1.92 17.28 -11.05
C LEU A 47 -2.44 16.24 -12.06
N GLU A 48 -1.80 15.08 -12.10
CA GLU A 48 -2.16 13.97 -12.99
C GLU A 48 -3.11 12.97 -12.31
N GLY A 49 -3.31 13.09 -11.00
CA GLY A 49 -4.09 12.17 -10.19
C GLY A 49 -5.55 12.07 -10.62
N ASN A 50 -6.12 10.88 -10.52
CA ASN A 50 -7.56 10.67 -10.51
C ASN A 50 -7.90 9.45 -9.64
N PRO A 51 -8.37 9.66 -8.40
CA PRO A 51 -8.70 8.58 -7.47
C PRO A 51 -9.80 7.62 -7.97
N GLU A 52 -10.63 8.04 -8.93
CA GLU A 52 -11.62 7.15 -9.57
C GLU A 52 -11.01 6.30 -10.71
N GLY A 53 -9.74 6.56 -11.05
CA GLY A 53 -8.97 5.85 -12.06
C GLY A 53 -8.85 6.58 -13.40
N GLY A 54 -7.99 6.06 -14.28
CA GLY A 54 -7.65 6.69 -15.55
C GLY A 54 -8.70 6.58 -16.68
N ASP A 55 -9.72 5.74 -16.53
CA ASP A 55 -10.80 5.54 -17.52
C ASP A 55 -12.17 5.63 -16.85
N LEU A 56 -13.01 6.55 -17.31
CA LEU A 56 -14.39 6.72 -16.83
C LEU A 56 -15.28 5.48 -17.02
N SER A 57 -14.94 4.58 -17.94
CA SER A 57 -15.80 3.44 -18.30
C SER A 57 -15.54 2.17 -17.51
N ASN A 58 -14.32 1.96 -17.02
CA ASN A 58 -13.92 0.70 -16.36
C ASN A 58 -13.34 0.90 -14.97
N GLY A 59 -13.17 2.15 -14.53
CA GLY A 59 -12.22 2.46 -13.46
C GLY A 59 -10.80 2.08 -13.88
N GLY A 60 -9.82 2.47 -13.08
CA GLY A 60 -8.43 2.21 -13.40
C GLY A 60 -7.51 2.45 -12.23
N VAL A 61 -6.23 2.15 -12.41
CA VAL A 61 -5.20 2.66 -11.49
C VAL A 61 -5.20 4.18 -11.63
N ASP A 62 -5.18 4.88 -10.51
CA ASP A 62 -5.06 6.32 -10.47
C ASP A 62 -3.79 6.75 -11.25
N PRO A 63 -3.92 7.55 -12.33
CA PRO A 63 -2.80 7.97 -13.17
C PRO A 63 -1.72 8.78 -12.42
N GLY A 64 -2.05 9.38 -11.28
CA GLY A 64 -1.10 10.07 -10.41
C GLY A 64 -0.20 9.12 -9.63
N LEU A 65 -0.56 7.83 -9.47
CA LEU A 65 0.25 6.86 -8.73
C LEU A 65 1.50 6.43 -9.51
N LEU A 66 2.67 6.84 -9.03
CA LEU A 66 3.96 6.47 -9.62
C LEU A 66 4.46 5.14 -9.03
N LEU A 67 3.86 4.02 -9.45
CA LEU A 67 4.04 2.69 -8.83
C LEU A 67 5.49 2.20 -8.77
N THR A 68 6.33 2.60 -9.74
CA THR A 68 7.75 2.23 -9.81
C THR A 68 8.65 3.19 -9.03
N ARG A 69 8.09 4.29 -8.51
CA ARG A 69 8.81 5.39 -7.85
C ARG A 69 8.54 5.37 -6.36
N LYS A 70 9.17 4.40 -5.69
CA LYS A 70 9.09 4.26 -4.24
C LYS A 70 9.97 5.32 -3.57
N ILE A 71 9.37 6.22 -2.79
CA ILE A 71 10.09 7.22 -2.00
C ILE A 71 10.57 6.59 -0.67
N PHE A 72 9.71 5.85 0.03
CA PHE A 72 10.10 5.21 1.29
C PHE A 72 10.62 3.79 1.10
N LYS A 73 11.74 3.46 1.76
CA LYS A 73 12.27 2.10 1.78
C LYS A 73 11.56 1.30 2.88
N LEU A 74 10.78 0.31 2.43
CA LEU A 74 10.10 -0.63 3.30
C LEU A 74 11.00 -1.85 3.55
N THR A 75 11.08 -2.30 4.80
CA THR A 75 11.89 -3.47 5.19
C THR A 75 11.06 -4.49 5.95
N TRP A 76 11.47 -5.76 5.87
CA TRP A 76 10.80 -6.90 6.52
C TRP A 76 11.75 -7.59 7.53
N LYS A 77 12.64 -6.82 8.17
CA LYS A 77 13.72 -7.39 9.00
C LYS A 77 13.20 -8.02 10.28
N THR A 78 12.09 -7.53 10.81
CA THR A 78 11.53 -8.02 12.08
C THR A 78 10.53 -9.15 11.93
N ASN A 79 10.24 -9.59 10.68
CA ASN A 79 9.16 -10.54 10.38
C ASN A 79 7.83 -10.13 11.04
N LYS A 80 7.57 -8.82 11.10
CA LYS A 80 6.38 -8.25 11.72
C LYS A 80 5.13 -8.81 11.04
N LEU A 81 4.21 -9.31 11.87
CA LEU A 81 2.92 -9.80 11.44
C LEU A 81 1.80 -8.84 11.88
N THR A 82 0.68 -8.93 11.19
CA THR A 82 -0.60 -8.39 11.67
C THR A 82 -1.02 -9.05 12.99
N VAL A 83 -1.93 -8.40 13.72
CA VAL A 83 -2.41 -8.90 15.04
C VAL A 83 -3.05 -10.29 14.92
N ASP A 84 -3.76 -10.55 13.82
CA ASP A 84 -4.34 -11.85 13.49
C ASP A 84 -3.32 -12.88 12.96
N LYS A 85 -2.02 -12.51 12.91
CA LYS A 85 -0.91 -13.31 12.39
C LYS A 85 -1.16 -13.85 10.98
N LYS A 86 -1.95 -13.14 10.17
CA LYS A 86 -2.31 -13.60 8.82
C LYS A 86 -1.38 -13.07 7.75
N TYR A 87 -0.90 -11.84 7.90
CA TYR A 87 -0.11 -11.16 6.88
C TYR A 87 1.22 -10.66 7.41
N THR A 88 2.23 -10.67 6.56
CA THR A 88 3.51 -10.00 6.81
C THR A 88 3.40 -8.51 6.50
N VAL A 89 3.99 -7.68 7.36
CA VAL A 89 3.91 -6.21 7.26
C VAL A 89 5.30 -5.61 7.41
N PRO A 90 5.66 -4.59 6.61
CA PRO A 90 6.91 -3.86 6.77
C PRO A 90 7.09 -3.27 8.16
N ASP A 91 8.34 -3.17 8.58
CA ASP A 91 8.75 -2.62 9.87
C ASP A 91 8.23 -1.17 10.04
N GLN A 92 8.17 -0.41 8.95
CA GLN A 92 7.75 1.00 8.89
C GLN A 92 6.24 1.20 8.75
N VAL A 93 5.45 0.15 8.47
CA VAL A 93 4.00 0.29 8.22
C VAL A 93 3.20 -0.33 9.35
N SER A 94 2.19 0.38 9.85
CA SER A 94 1.13 -0.18 10.69
C SER A 94 0.01 -0.69 9.79
N PHE A 95 -0.51 -1.89 10.04
CA PHE A 95 -1.62 -2.46 9.28
C PHE A 95 -2.69 -2.98 10.24
N ALA A 96 -3.91 -2.48 10.07
CA ALA A 96 -5.09 -2.95 10.80
C ALA A 96 -5.98 -3.73 9.81
N PRO A 97 -6.05 -5.07 9.89
CA PRO A 97 -6.91 -5.85 9.01
C PRO A 97 -8.38 -5.49 9.22
N ARG A 98 -9.13 -5.40 8.12
CA ARG A 98 -10.58 -5.21 8.13
C ARG A 98 -11.22 -6.11 7.08
N LYS A 99 -12.49 -6.45 7.29
CA LYS A 99 -13.29 -7.16 6.30
C LYS A 99 -14.69 -6.54 6.29
N SER A 100 -14.75 -5.31 5.77
CA SER A 100 -16.00 -4.59 5.57
C SER A 100 -16.20 -4.34 4.08
N CYS A 101 -17.39 -4.67 3.58
CA CYS A 101 -17.84 -4.23 2.27
C CYS A 101 -18.94 -3.20 2.53
N VAL A 102 -18.67 -1.94 2.20
CA VAL A 102 -19.67 -0.89 2.25
C VAL A 102 -20.05 -0.60 0.80
N THR A 103 -21.27 -0.97 0.44
CA THR A 103 -21.87 -0.43 -0.78
C THR A 103 -22.41 0.94 -0.40
N THR A 104 -21.69 1.99 -0.82
CA THR A 104 -22.18 3.34 -0.62
C THR A 104 -23.02 3.68 -1.84
N ASN A 105 -24.33 3.60 -1.69
CA ASN A 105 -25.27 4.17 -2.67
C ASN A 105 -25.30 5.69 -2.51
N LYS A 106 -24.14 6.35 -2.62
CA LYS A 106 -24.05 7.80 -2.66
C LYS A 106 -24.45 8.21 -4.06
N LYS A 107 -25.70 8.63 -4.21
CA LYS A 107 -26.21 9.21 -5.45
C LYS A 107 -25.61 10.60 -5.62
N GLU A 108 -24.33 10.66 -5.96
CA GLU A 108 -23.68 11.92 -6.28
C GLU A 108 -23.95 12.23 -7.75
N VAL A 109 -24.75 13.26 -7.96
CA VAL A 109 -24.97 13.85 -9.27
C VAL A 109 -23.98 14.98 -9.41
N PHE A 110 -23.06 14.85 -10.36
CA PHE A 110 -22.10 15.90 -10.66
C PHE A 110 -22.15 16.26 -12.14
N SER A 111 -21.94 17.56 -12.39
CA SER A 111 -21.86 18.15 -13.72
C SER A 111 -20.87 19.32 -13.65
N GLY A 112 -19.98 19.36 -14.64
CA GLY A 112 -18.86 20.28 -14.69
C GLY A 112 -17.62 19.77 -13.94
N SER A 113 -16.48 20.38 -14.22
CA SER A 113 -15.19 20.03 -13.61
C SER A 113 -15.12 20.33 -12.13
N LYS A 114 -15.74 21.44 -11.68
CA LYS A 114 -15.66 21.89 -10.29
C LYS A 114 -16.33 20.92 -9.32
N SER A 115 -17.57 20.51 -9.60
CA SER A 115 -18.30 19.55 -8.74
C SER A 115 -17.61 18.18 -8.71
N TYR A 116 -16.98 17.78 -9.82
CA TYR A 116 -16.16 16.57 -9.86
C TYR A 116 -14.89 16.69 -9.02
N GLN A 117 -14.18 17.81 -9.09
CA GLN A 117 -12.98 18.05 -8.27
C GLN A 117 -13.30 18.12 -6.77
N GLU A 118 -14.42 18.76 -6.40
CA GLU A 118 -14.93 18.78 -5.02
C GLU A 118 -15.20 17.37 -4.50
N LYS A 119 -15.79 16.50 -5.34
CA LYS A 119 -15.95 15.07 -5.03
C LYS A 119 -14.60 14.38 -4.78
N LEU A 120 -13.63 14.55 -5.68
CA LEU A 120 -12.30 13.92 -5.53
C LEU A 120 -11.56 14.41 -4.28
N ASN A 121 -11.70 15.69 -3.93
CA ASN A 121 -11.10 16.27 -2.72
C ASN A 121 -11.65 15.67 -1.41
N LEU A 122 -12.83 15.06 -1.42
CA LEU A 122 -13.37 14.35 -0.25
C LEU A 122 -12.76 12.96 -0.08
N ASP A 123 -12.25 12.36 -1.15
CA ASP A 123 -11.68 11.01 -1.16
C ASP A 123 -10.16 11.01 -0.88
N VAL A 124 -9.50 12.16 -0.94
CA VAL A 124 -8.05 12.31 -0.69
C VAL A 124 -7.78 13.35 0.38
N GLU A 125 -7.12 12.94 1.45
CA GLU A 125 -6.66 13.83 2.52
C GLU A 125 -5.17 14.14 2.36
N ALA A 126 -4.82 15.43 2.29
CA ALA A 126 -3.45 15.89 2.43
C ALA A 126 -3.11 16.14 3.90
N SER A 127 -1.91 15.76 4.33
CA SER A 127 -1.39 16.04 5.67
C SER A 127 -0.05 16.77 5.59
N GLY A 128 0.23 17.63 6.57
CA GLY A 128 1.40 18.53 6.57
C GLY A 128 1.10 19.93 6.02
N SER A 129 2.15 20.69 5.74
CA SER A 129 2.02 21.99 5.07
C SER A 129 1.84 21.75 3.58
N TYR A 130 0.70 22.15 3.03
CA TYR A 130 0.39 22.03 1.60
C TYR A 130 0.05 23.39 1.01
N ASP A 131 0.29 23.54 -0.29
CA ASP A 131 -0.06 24.72 -1.05
C ASP A 131 -1.54 24.66 -1.46
N ALA A 132 -2.35 25.59 -0.97
CA ALA A 132 -3.77 25.68 -1.32
C ALA A 132 -4.01 25.95 -2.81
N ALA A 133 -3.09 26.65 -3.49
CA ALA A 133 -3.17 26.87 -4.92
C ALA A 133 -2.97 25.57 -5.69
N LEU A 134 -2.03 24.72 -5.25
CA LEU A 134 -1.82 23.38 -5.83
C LEU A 134 -3.06 22.49 -5.64
N TRP A 135 -3.71 22.59 -4.48
CA TRP A 135 -4.94 21.83 -4.20
C TRP A 135 -6.12 22.25 -5.10
N ASN A 136 -6.22 23.54 -5.44
CA ASN A 136 -7.27 24.05 -6.34
C ASN A 136 -7.13 23.56 -7.79
N VAL A 137 -5.96 23.09 -8.18
CA VAL A 137 -5.70 22.50 -9.51
C VAL A 137 -5.43 21.01 -9.43
N ALA A 138 -5.67 20.41 -8.26
CA ALA A 138 -5.51 18.98 -8.04
C ALA A 138 -6.46 18.18 -8.93
N PHE A 139 -5.96 17.02 -9.32
CA PHE A 139 -6.64 15.99 -10.09
C PHE A 139 -6.95 16.34 -11.53
N ARG A 140 -6.67 15.38 -12.40
CA ARG A 140 -6.97 15.47 -13.81
C ARG A 140 -8.44 15.23 -14.07
N PHE A 141 -9.14 16.26 -14.56
CA PHE A 141 -10.57 16.20 -14.86
C PHE A 141 -10.93 16.51 -16.33
N GLU A 142 -9.95 16.52 -17.24
CA GLU A 142 -10.16 16.93 -18.64
C GLU A 142 -11.24 16.13 -19.36
N GLN A 143 -11.29 14.81 -19.12
CA GLN A 143 -12.32 13.94 -19.68
C GLN A 143 -13.69 14.34 -19.15
N MET A 144 -13.82 14.55 -17.84
CA MET A 144 -15.07 15.01 -17.22
C MET A 144 -15.52 16.37 -17.75
N ARG A 145 -14.57 17.31 -17.91
CA ARG A 145 -14.83 18.62 -18.51
C ARG A 145 -15.38 18.48 -19.92
N LYS A 146 -14.78 17.62 -20.75
CA LYS A 146 -15.24 17.36 -22.12
C LYS A 146 -16.67 16.80 -22.10
N GLU A 147 -16.93 15.79 -21.29
CA GLU A 147 -18.25 15.15 -21.21
C GLU A 147 -19.36 16.10 -20.75
N THR A 148 -19.08 16.88 -19.71
CA THR A 148 -20.07 17.78 -19.11
C THR A 148 -20.24 19.10 -19.89
N SER A 149 -19.16 19.65 -20.46
CA SER A 149 -19.21 20.96 -21.14
C SER A 149 -19.56 20.85 -22.62
N LYS A 150 -19.07 19.81 -23.31
CA LYS A 150 -19.30 19.62 -24.76
C LYS A 150 -20.54 18.78 -25.03
N TYR A 151 -20.74 17.71 -24.27
CA TYR A 151 -21.83 16.76 -24.49
C TYR A 151 -23.00 16.95 -23.52
N HIS A 152 -22.88 17.87 -22.57
CA HIS A 152 -23.91 18.16 -21.55
C HIS A 152 -24.32 16.93 -20.75
N ASN A 153 -23.41 15.96 -20.61
CA ASN A 153 -23.66 14.75 -19.86
C ASN A 153 -23.75 15.07 -18.37
N VAL A 154 -24.69 14.41 -17.69
CA VAL A 154 -24.82 14.41 -16.23
C VAL A 154 -24.43 13.03 -15.74
N PHE A 155 -23.55 12.97 -14.76
CA PHE A 155 -23.03 11.71 -14.26
C PHE A 155 -23.74 11.30 -12.97
N TYR A 156 -23.92 10.00 -12.85
CA TYR A 156 -24.41 9.33 -11.65
C TYR A 156 -23.42 8.24 -11.31
N GLU A 157 -22.97 8.20 -10.04
CA GLU A 157 -22.04 7.18 -9.57
C GLU A 157 -22.68 6.26 -8.53
N GLU A 158 -22.35 4.97 -8.62
CA GLU A 158 -22.59 3.97 -7.58
C GLU A 158 -21.26 3.30 -7.25
N LYS A 159 -20.82 3.40 -5.98
CA LYS A 159 -19.50 2.94 -5.55
C LYS A 159 -19.61 1.81 -4.55
N LYS A 160 -18.99 0.67 -4.87
CA LYS A 160 -18.85 -0.48 -3.97
C LYS A 160 -17.45 -0.53 -3.39
N CYS A 161 -17.30 -0.15 -2.13
CA CYS A 161 -16.01 -0.11 -1.44
C CYS A 161 -15.78 -1.38 -0.62
N LEU A 162 -14.77 -2.17 -0.99
CA LEU A 162 -14.32 -3.32 -0.20
C LEU A 162 -13.08 -2.95 0.62
N GLN A 163 -13.26 -2.66 1.90
CA GLN A 163 -12.17 -2.37 2.84
C GLN A 163 -11.55 -3.67 3.37
N ARG A 164 -10.30 -3.93 2.99
CA ARG A 164 -9.52 -5.10 3.43
C ARG A 164 -8.57 -4.82 4.60
N GLY A 165 -8.52 -3.58 5.04
CA GLY A 165 -7.67 -3.11 6.12
C GLY A 165 -7.32 -1.65 5.92
N ARG A 166 -6.50 -1.13 6.83
CA ARG A 166 -5.89 0.19 6.73
C ARG A 166 -4.39 0.07 6.88
N ALA A 167 -3.63 0.59 5.93
CA ALA A 167 -2.18 0.59 5.93
C ALA A 167 -1.66 2.02 6.13
N ARG A 168 -0.85 2.25 7.16
CA ARG A 168 -0.33 3.59 7.48
C ARG A 168 1.18 3.56 7.70
N TYR A 169 1.91 4.45 7.04
CA TYR A 169 3.31 4.70 7.34
C TYR A 169 3.49 5.33 8.72
N GLN A 170 4.40 4.80 9.54
CA GLN A 170 4.62 5.27 10.91
C GLN A 170 5.52 6.53 10.92
N LEU A 171 4.98 7.67 10.47
CA LEU A 171 5.70 8.95 10.39
C LEU A 171 6.30 9.40 11.73
N ASP A 172 5.56 9.25 12.83
CA ASP A 172 6.03 9.67 14.17
C ASP A 172 7.30 8.94 14.61
N LEU A 173 7.47 7.70 14.13
CA LEU A 173 8.65 6.88 14.39
C LEU A 173 9.77 7.13 13.37
N ALA A 174 9.47 7.69 12.20
CA ALA A 174 10.44 7.84 11.12
C ALA A 174 11.63 8.72 11.54
N ARG A 175 11.36 9.80 12.29
CA ARG A 175 12.41 10.70 12.81
C ARG A 175 13.30 10.02 13.87
N ILE A 176 12.68 9.31 14.81
CA ILE A 176 13.38 8.70 15.95
C ILE A 176 14.14 7.44 15.51
N LYS A 177 13.49 6.58 14.73
CA LYS A 177 14.06 5.32 14.23
C LYS A 177 14.85 5.49 12.94
N LYS A 178 14.96 6.72 12.42
CA LYS A 178 15.69 7.08 11.19
C LYS A 178 15.31 6.17 10.01
N PHE A 179 14.00 6.12 9.71
CA PHE A 179 13.54 5.28 8.60
C PHE A 179 14.14 5.76 7.28
N PRO A 180 14.67 4.84 6.45
CA PRO A 180 15.32 5.21 5.21
C PRO A 180 14.32 5.55 4.11
N VAL A 181 14.74 6.44 3.21
CA VAL A 181 14.16 6.57 1.86
C VAL A 181 14.76 5.52 0.93
N SER A 182 14.19 5.36 -0.26
CA SER A 182 14.80 4.53 -1.29
C SER A 182 16.12 5.12 -1.78
N GLU A 183 17.01 4.27 -2.29
CA GLU A 183 18.31 4.69 -2.78
C GLU A 183 18.18 5.60 -4.01
N ASP A 184 17.26 5.29 -4.93
CA ASP A 184 17.02 6.12 -6.13
C ASP A 184 16.46 7.50 -5.76
N PHE A 185 15.55 7.58 -4.78
CA PHE A 185 15.04 8.86 -4.29
C PHE A 185 16.15 9.66 -3.59
N GLY A 186 16.86 9.01 -2.66
CA GLY A 186 17.98 9.63 -1.95
C GLY A 186 19.04 10.18 -2.91
N ALA A 187 19.45 9.41 -3.91
CA ALA A 187 20.39 9.84 -4.93
C ALA A 187 19.86 11.03 -5.76
N SER A 188 18.58 11.00 -6.15
CA SER A 188 17.93 12.09 -6.88
C SER A 188 17.94 13.40 -6.09
N VAL A 189 17.68 13.33 -4.78
CA VAL A 189 17.72 14.48 -3.88
C VAL A 189 19.15 14.99 -3.66
N CYS A 190 20.13 14.08 -3.52
CA CYS A 190 21.53 14.47 -3.32
C CYS A 190 22.15 15.23 -4.50
N VAL A 191 21.72 14.93 -5.73
CA VAL A 191 22.18 15.60 -6.96
C VAL A 191 21.31 16.82 -7.29
N TYR A 192 20.21 17.02 -6.57
CA TYR A 192 19.30 18.13 -6.81
C TYR A 192 19.99 19.48 -6.54
N GLN A 193 19.79 20.44 -7.45
CA GLN A 193 20.47 21.73 -7.40
C GLN A 193 20.00 22.56 -6.20
N LYS A 194 20.93 23.29 -5.56
CA LYS A 194 20.61 24.19 -4.44
C LYS A 194 19.86 25.45 -4.88
N ASN A 195 20.04 25.87 -6.14
CA ASN A 195 19.36 27.01 -6.73
C ASN A 195 18.17 26.51 -7.54
N TYR A 196 17.11 27.31 -7.57
CA TYR A 196 15.94 27.01 -8.39
C TYR A 196 16.32 27.00 -9.88
N ASP A 197 16.09 25.86 -10.51
CA ASP A 197 16.07 25.69 -11.96
C ASP A 197 14.73 25.06 -12.32
N GLU A 198 13.92 25.80 -13.08
CA GLU A 198 12.55 25.43 -13.41
C GLU A 198 12.49 24.03 -14.04
N LYS A 199 13.35 23.76 -15.04
CA LYS A 199 13.38 22.49 -15.76
C LYS A 199 13.77 21.33 -14.84
N ALA A 200 14.77 21.51 -13.99
CA ALA A 200 15.20 20.50 -13.02
C ALA A 200 14.09 20.22 -12.00
N TYR A 201 13.36 21.25 -11.56
CA TYR A 201 12.23 21.11 -10.64
C TYR A 201 11.07 20.35 -11.27
N PHE A 202 10.67 20.70 -12.49
CA PHE A 202 9.62 19.97 -13.23
C PHE A 202 10.01 18.51 -13.48
N ASN A 203 11.24 18.23 -13.93
CA ASN A 203 11.72 16.86 -14.11
C ASN A 203 11.70 16.04 -12.81
N PHE A 204 11.99 16.68 -11.67
CA PHE A 204 11.92 16.02 -10.37
C PHE A 204 10.47 15.67 -10.02
N ILE A 205 9.53 16.60 -10.22
CA ILE A 205 8.10 16.37 -9.99
C ILE A 205 7.54 15.30 -10.92
N GLU A 206 7.88 15.32 -12.21
CA GLU A 206 7.44 14.28 -13.15
C GLU A 206 7.94 12.89 -12.72
N ARG A 207 9.16 12.83 -12.17
CA ARG A 207 9.79 11.58 -11.76
C ARG A 207 9.29 11.06 -10.42
N TRP A 208 9.02 11.93 -9.45
CA TRP A 208 8.76 11.54 -8.05
C TRP A 208 7.38 11.95 -7.54
N GLY A 209 6.62 12.71 -8.31
CA GLY A 209 5.34 13.27 -7.93
C GLY A 209 5.48 14.56 -7.14
N THR A 210 4.33 15.08 -6.70
CA THR A 210 4.24 16.27 -5.85
C THR A 210 4.12 15.89 -4.38
N VAL A 211 3.53 14.73 -4.08
CA VAL A 211 3.31 14.20 -2.74
C VAL A 211 3.63 12.70 -2.70
N CYS A 212 3.49 12.08 -1.53
CA CYS A 212 3.68 10.64 -1.37
C CYS A 212 2.51 10.01 -0.62
N VAL A 213 2.22 8.75 -0.92
CA VAL A 213 1.12 8.03 -0.29
C VAL A 213 1.51 7.57 1.12
N LEU A 214 0.74 7.94 2.14
CA LEU A 214 1.04 7.62 3.54
C LEU A 214 0.04 6.67 4.19
N ASP A 215 -1.21 6.71 3.75
CA ASP A 215 -2.36 6.00 4.34
C ASP A 215 -3.26 5.48 3.21
N LEU A 216 -3.83 4.27 3.37
CA LEU A 216 -4.67 3.54 2.42
C LEU A 216 -5.68 2.66 3.16
#